data_AF-A0A8H5ZFX2-F1
#
_entry.id   AF-A0A8H5ZFX2-F1
#
_cell.length_a   1.000
_cell.length_b   1.000
_cell.length_c   1.000
_cell.angle_alpha   90.00
_cell.angle_beta   90.00
_cell.angle_gamma   90.00
#
_symmetry.space_group_name_H-M   'P 1'
#
loop_
_entity.id
_entity.type
_entity.pdbx_description
1 polymer ?
#
loop_
_entity_poly.entity_id
_entity_poly.type
_entity_poly.pdbx_seq_one_letter_code
_entity_poly.pdbx_strand_id
1 'polypeptide(L)'
;MPESELFPVICTVDIPTSILENFLKDAYTSSEQLVPGTSPSLVILTTSNTSDKGSDALTSSASRSPLQPFTSPFLGKSVENAAQHPVFQNASLFVVLDERSTRDNTALLAARDPNGTVDTVRVTFSAVQTLISLDICSIGFAEIQSIADAQGNDGVYGTPVSTQGPQKGCPAPRKKLGA
;
A
#
# COMPACT_ATOMS: atom_id res chain seq x y z
N MET A 1 3.71 -24.41 -7.59
CA MET A 1 3.80 -23.17 -6.79
C MET A 1 2.79 -22.23 -7.39
N PRO A 2 1.75 -21.78 -6.66
CA PRO A 2 0.88 -20.75 -7.20
C PRO A 2 1.75 -19.52 -7.50
N GLU A 3 1.61 -18.97 -8.70
CA GLU A 3 2.29 -17.73 -9.07
C GLU A 3 1.86 -16.65 -8.07
N SER A 4 2.82 -15.96 -7.45
CA SER A 4 2.51 -14.87 -6.53
C SER A 4 1.92 -13.72 -7.33
N GLU A 5 0.69 -13.35 -7.01
CA GLU A 5 0.03 -12.18 -7.60
C GLU A 5 0.86 -10.93 -7.30
N LEU A 6 1.15 -10.16 -8.36
CA LEU A 6 1.97 -8.96 -8.27
C LEU A 6 1.10 -7.72 -8.30
N PHE A 7 1.38 -6.79 -7.40
CA PHE A 7 0.59 -5.59 -7.18
C PHE A 7 1.37 -4.35 -7.61
N PRO A 8 0.81 -3.55 -8.53
CA PRO A 8 1.50 -2.37 -9.05
C PRO A 8 1.57 -1.25 -8.01
N VAL A 9 2.71 -0.57 -7.99
CA VAL A 9 3.02 0.60 -7.18
C VAL A 9 3.37 1.74 -8.13
N ILE A 10 2.65 2.86 -8.03
CA ILE A 10 2.91 4.06 -8.83
C ILE A 10 3.38 5.21 -7.95
N CYS A 11 4.13 6.13 -8.56
CA CYS A 11 4.57 7.36 -7.92
C CYS A 11 3.94 8.54 -8.68
N THR A 12 3.11 9.33 -8.00
CA THR A 12 2.49 10.55 -8.59
C THR A 12 3.37 11.78 -8.41
N VAL A 13 4.38 11.68 -7.56
CA VAL A 13 5.42 12.70 -7.34
C VAL A 13 6.80 12.06 -7.43
N ASP A 14 7.84 12.89 -7.45
CA ASP A 14 9.21 12.40 -7.40
C ASP A 14 9.53 11.89 -5.99
N ILE A 15 9.69 10.57 -5.84
CA ILE A 15 9.96 9.91 -4.56
C ILE A 15 11.44 9.54 -4.50
N PRO A 16 12.19 9.99 -3.48
CA PRO A 16 13.58 9.59 -3.31
C PRO A 16 13.73 8.07 -3.24
N THR A 17 14.77 7.52 -3.88
CA THR A 17 15.03 6.08 -3.89
C THR A 17 15.12 5.48 -2.48
N SER A 18 15.67 6.21 -1.51
CA SER A 18 15.73 5.77 -0.12
C SER A 18 14.35 5.52 0.50
N ILE A 19 13.34 6.32 0.13
CA ILE A 19 11.96 6.15 0.60
C ILE A 19 11.31 4.95 -0.08
N LEU A 20 11.54 4.74 -1.37
CA LEU A 20 11.05 3.57 -2.11
C LEU A 20 11.63 2.26 -1.56
N GLU A 21 12.93 2.25 -1.27
CA GLU A 21 13.58 1.09 -0.66
C GLU A 21 13.08 0.85 0.76
N ASN A 22 12.85 1.91 1.53
CA ASN A 22 12.24 1.79 2.86
C ASN A 22 10.81 1.22 2.77
N PHE A 23 10.00 1.72 1.83
CA PHE A 23 8.66 1.22 1.56
C PHE A 23 8.65 -0.29 1.24
N LEU A 24 9.47 -0.72 0.27
CA LEU A 24 9.56 -2.15 -0.10
C LEU A 24 10.01 -3.01 1.08
N LYS A 25 10.98 -2.52 1.86
CA LYS A 25 11.51 -3.23 3.02
C LYS A 25 10.47 -3.36 4.13
N ASP A 26 9.80 -2.27 4.49
CA ASP A 26 8.83 -2.23 5.59
C ASP A 26 7.61 -3.09 5.27
N ALA A 27 7.06 -2.95 4.06
CA ALA A 27 5.92 -3.75 3.60
C ALA A 27 6.25 -5.26 3.61
N TYR A 28 7.41 -5.64 3.06
CA TYR A 28 7.83 -7.04 3.04
C TYR A 28 8.08 -7.59 4.44
N THR A 29 8.82 -6.85 5.28
CA THR A 29 9.20 -7.30 6.63
C THR A 29 7.96 -7.54 7.49
N SER A 30 6.98 -6.64 7.43
CA SER A 30 5.72 -6.81 8.17
C SER A 30 4.88 -7.96 7.66
N SER A 31 4.82 -8.17 6.33
CA SER A 31 4.15 -9.33 5.76
C SER A 31 4.80 -10.65 6.18
N GLU A 32 6.13 -10.73 6.14
CA GLU A 32 6.90 -11.92 6.51
C GLU A 32 6.79 -12.24 8.01
N GLN A 33 6.69 -11.22 8.87
CA GLN A 33 6.45 -11.41 10.30
C GLN A 33 5.07 -11.99 10.60
N LEU A 34 4.05 -11.60 9.82
CA LEU A 34 2.69 -12.09 10.01
C LEU A 34 2.50 -13.49 9.42
N VAL A 35 3.02 -13.72 8.22
CA VAL A 35 2.95 -15.00 7.50
C VAL A 35 4.36 -15.36 7.01
N PRO A 36 5.10 -16.21 7.75
CA PRO A 36 6.44 -16.62 7.34
C PRO A 36 6.46 -17.36 6.00
N GLY A 37 7.47 -17.08 5.18
CA GLY A 37 7.60 -17.61 3.82
C GLY A 37 6.79 -16.83 2.77
N THR A 38 6.35 -15.62 3.08
CA THR A 38 5.66 -14.76 2.11
C THR A 38 6.65 -14.30 1.05
N SER A 39 6.26 -14.36 -0.22
CA SER A 39 7.05 -13.78 -1.30
C SER A 39 6.77 -12.28 -1.44
N PRO A 40 7.78 -11.45 -1.78
CA PRO A 40 7.52 -10.06 -2.17
C PRO A 40 6.55 -10.00 -3.35
N SER A 41 5.57 -9.11 -3.28
CA SER A 41 4.51 -9.00 -4.28
C SER A 41 4.36 -7.60 -4.89
N LEU A 42 5.13 -6.61 -4.44
CA LEU A 42 5.01 -5.22 -4.90
C LEU A 42 5.90 -4.94 -6.12
N VAL A 43 5.35 -4.26 -7.14
CA VAL A 43 6.06 -3.90 -8.37
C VAL A 43 5.97 -2.39 -8.61
N ILE A 44 7.10 -1.70 -8.51
CA ILE A 44 7.22 -0.28 -8.85
C ILE A 44 7.15 -0.12 -10.37
N LEU A 45 6.14 0.60 -10.84
CA LEU A 45 5.96 0.89 -12.26
C LEU A 45 6.86 2.04 -12.69
N THR A 46 7.75 1.72 -13.62
CA THR A 46 8.68 2.64 -14.27
C THR A 46 8.29 2.82 -15.74
N THR A 47 8.78 3.87 -16.40
CA THR A 47 8.53 4.11 -17.85
C THR A 47 8.93 2.92 -18.73
N SER A 48 9.89 2.11 -18.29
CA SER A 48 10.34 0.90 -18.98
C SER A 48 9.30 -0.22 -18.98
N ASN A 49 8.40 -0.21 -17.99
CA ASN A 49 7.41 -1.26 -17.76
C ASN A 49 6.04 -0.91 -18.35
N THR A 50 5.84 0.31 -18.84
CA THR A 50 4.54 0.81 -19.32
C THR A 50 4.43 0.94 -20.84
N SER A 51 5.30 0.27 -21.61
CA SER A 51 5.27 0.29 -23.08
C SER A 51 3.88 -0.08 -23.62
N ASP A 52 3.43 0.62 -24.67
CA ASP A 52 2.07 0.66 -25.26
C ASP A 52 1.48 -0.67 -25.75
N LYS A 53 2.11 -1.81 -25.46
CA LYS A 53 1.57 -3.14 -25.68
C LYS A 53 0.93 -3.63 -24.39
N GLY A 54 -0.32 -3.22 -24.20
CA GLY A 54 -1.16 -3.63 -23.08
C GLY A 54 -1.16 -5.15 -22.92
N SER A 55 -0.61 -5.61 -21.80
CA SER A 55 -0.90 -6.87 -21.06
C SER A 55 0.33 -7.40 -20.30
N ASP A 56 1.56 -7.07 -20.72
CA ASP A 56 2.81 -7.63 -20.15
C ASP A 56 3.53 -6.68 -19.16
N ALA A 57 2.84 -5.63 -18.70
CA ALA A 57 3.44 -4.47 -18.06
C ALA A 57 3.82 -4.65 -16.57
N LEU A 58 3.27 -5.66 -15.89
CA LEU A 58 3.79 -6.09 -14.59
C LEU A 58 4.99 -7.00 -14.87
N THR A 59 6.19 -6.51 -14.53
CA THR A 59 7.40 -7.34 -14.59
C THR A 59 7.14 -8.67 -13.91
N SER A 60 7.65 -9.77 -14.48
CA SER A 60 7.47 -11.14 -13.94
C SER A 60 8.02 -11.36 -12.52
N SER A 61 8.54 -10.31 -11.87
CA SER A 61 9.03 -10.33 -10.51
C SER A 61 8.73 -9.01 -9.79
N ALA A 62 8.53 -9.12 -8.47
CA ALA A 62 8.45 -8.00 -7.55
C ALA A 62 9.73 -7.14 -7.57
N SER A 63 9.57 -5.84 -7.35
CA SER A 63 10.70 -4.91 -7.24
C SER A 63 11.56 -5.25 -6.03
N ARG A 64 12.88 -5.17 -6.21
CA ARG A 64 13.88 -5.47 -5.17
C ARG A 64 14.91 -4.36 -5.10
N SER A 65 15.35 -4.08 -3.88
CA SER A 65 16.52 -3.24 -3.65
C SER A 65 17.81 -3.94 -4.10
N PRO A 66 18.83 -3.20 -4.56
CA PRO A 66 18.83 -1.75 -4.75
C PRO A 66 18.05 -1.32 -6.00
N LEU A 67 17.25 -0.27 -5.87
CA LEU A 67 16.49 0.28 -7.00
C LEU A 67 17.40 1.16 -7.86
N GLN A 68 17.32 1.00 -9.18
CA GLN A 68 17.96 1.93 -10.11
C GLN A 68 17.13 3.24 -10.18
N PRO A 69 17.76 4.39 -10.40
CA PRO A 69 17.05 5.63 -10.66
C PRO A 69 16.09 5.46 -11.85
N PHE A 70 14.86 5.96 -11.71
CA PHE A 70 13.84 5.89 -12.74
C PHE A 70 12.95 7.14 -12.69
N THR A 71 12.18 7.33 -13.75
CA THR A 71 11.11 8.33 -13.78
C THR A 71 9.77 7.59 -13.81
N SER A 72 8.82 8.02 -12.98
CA SER A 72 7.49 7.41 -12.99
C SER A 72 6.67 7.93 -14.17
N PRO A 73 5.96 7.05 -14.92
CA PRO A 73 5.05 7.47 -15.98
C PRO A 73 3.75 8.12 -15.44
N PHE A 74 3.61 8.17 -14.11
CA PHE A 74 2.45 8.71 -13.40
C PHE A 74 2.71 10.05 -12.71
N LEU A 75 3.90 10.64 -12.91
CA LEU A 75 4.24 11.95 -12.34
C LEU A 75 3.20 13.01 -12.72
N GLY A 76 2.70 13.72 -11.71
CA GLY A 76 1.68 14.77 -11.84
C GLY A 76 0.27 14.28 -12.16
N LYS A 77 0.03 12.97 -12.26
CA LYS A 77 -1.32 12.43 -12.47
C LYS A 77 -2.07 12.30 -11.15
N SER A 78 -3.37 12.56 -11.18
CA SER A 78 -4.27 12.17 -10.09
C SER A 78 -4.41 10.66 -10.03
N VAL A 79 -4.88 10.13 -8.89
CA VAL A 79 -5.08 8.69 -8.68
C VAL A 79 -6.09 8.15 -9.69
N GLU A 80 -7.17 8.88 -9.93
CA GLU A 80 -8.24 8.50 -10.87
C GLU A 80 -7.71 8.46 -12.30
N ASN A 81 -6.93 9.46 -12.70
CA ASN A 81 -6.30 9.50 -14.03
C ASN A 81 -5.25 8.39 -14.20
N ALA A 82 -4.52 8.05 -13.14
CA ALA A 82 -3.57 6.96 -13.15
C ALA A 82 -4.28 5.59 -13.28
N ALA A 83 -5.40 5.39 -12.58
CA ALA A 83 -6.18 4.14 -12.61
C ALA A 83 -6.75 3.79 -14.01
N GLN A 84 -6.94 4.79 -14.88
CA GLN A 84 -7.36 4.57 -16.26
C GLN A 84 -6.23 4.07 -17.18
N HIS A 85 -4.99 3.99 -16.68
CA HIS A 85 -3.86 3.55 -17.48
C HIS A 85 -3.98 2.06 -17.85
N PRO A 86 -3.64 1.64 -19.08
CA PRO A 86 -3.78 0.26 -19.55
C PRO A 86 -3.08 -0.79 -18.67
N VAL A 87 -2.04 -0.40 -17.92
CA VAL A 87 -1.34 -1.29 -16.97
C VAL A 87 -2.26 -1.86 -15.88
N PHE A 88 -3.35 -1.15 -15.55
CA PHE A 88 -4.31 -1.56 -14.53
C PHE A 88 -5.52 -2.30 -15.09
N GLN A 89 -5.49 -2.74 -16.37
CA GLN A 89 -6.61 -3.50 -16.95
C GLN A 89 -6.90 -4.79 -16.17
N ASN A 90 -5.86 -5.43 -15.64
CA ASN A 90 -5.96 -6.69 -14.89
C ASN A 90 -5.70 -6.53 -13.38
N ALA A 91 -5.45 -5.31 -12.91
CA ALA A 91 -5.17 -5.04 -11.50
C ALA A 91 -6.29 -4.19 -10.91
N SER A 92 -7.11 -4.80 -10.04
CA SER A 92 -8.15 -4.10 -9.28
C SER A 92 -7.57 -3.32 -8.11
N LEU A 93 -6.41 -3.73 -7.59
CA LEU A 93 -5.72 -3.13 -6.46
C LEU A 93 -4.35 -2.60 -6.87
N PHE A 94 -4.00 -1.41 -6.39
CA PHE A 94 -2.69 -0.81 -6.62
C PHE A 94 -2.31 0.15 -5.51
N VAL A 95 -1.01 0.44 -5.40
CA VAL A 95 -0.46 1.36 -4.40
C VAL A 95 -0.05 2.66 -5.07
N VAL A 96 -0.32 3.78 -4.42
CA VAL A 96 0.10 5.12 -4.85
C VAL A 96 1.00 5.73 -3.79
N LEU A 97 2.19 6.11 -4.22
CA LEU A 97 3.11 6.96 -3.47
C LEU A 97 2.98 8.40 -3.95
N ASP A 98 2.56 9.27 -3.04
CA ASP A 98 2.28 10.67 -3.30
C ASP A 98 3.17 11.58 -2.43
N GLU A 99 2.88 12.88 -2.41
CA GLU A 99 3.67 13.83 -1.63
C GLU A 99 3.72 13.48 -0.14
N ARG A 100 2.61 12.99 0.42
CA ARG A 100 2.53 12.62 1.84
C ARG A 100 3.43 11.42 2.15
N SER A 101 3.59 10.49 1.21
CA SER A 101 4.50 9.34 1.35
C SER A 101 5.95 9.72 1.65
N THR A 102 6.41 10.89 1.19
CA THR A 102 7.77 11.38 1.48
C THR A 102 7.93 11.96 2.90
N ARG A 103 6.83 12.22 3.59
CA ARG A 103 6.81 12.94 4.88
C ARG A 103 6.58 12.01 6.07
N ASP A 104 5.70 11.02 5.93
CA ASP A 104 5.22 10.22 7.06
C ASP A 104 5.28 8.70 6.85
N ASN A 105 5.95 8.22 5.79
CA ASN A 105 6.07 6.79 5.46
C ASN A 105 4.71 6.08 5.32
N THR A 106 3.76 6.77 4.68
CA THR A 106 2.43 6.23 4.35
C THR A 106 2.23 6.12 2.85
N ALA A 107 1.37 5.22 2.41
CA ALA A 107 0.97 5.06 1.01
C ALA A 107 -0.55 5.11 0.90
N LEU A 108 -1.06 5.51 -0.26
CA LEU A 108 -2.46 5.26 -0.59
C LEU A 108 -2.56 3.87 -1.18
N LEU A 109 -3.47 3.08 -0.62
CA LEU A 109 -3.95 1.88 -1.26
C LEU A 109 -5.18 2.28 -2.06
N ALA A 110 -5.28 1.80 -3.29
CA ALA A 110 -6.34 2.15 -4.21
C ALA A 110 -7.00 0.88 -4.76
N ALA A 111 -8.32 0.86 -4.78
CA ALA A 111 -9.12 -0.13 -5.48
C ALA A 111 -9.91 0.53 -6.59
N ARG A 112 -9.86 -0.07 -7.77
CA ARG A 112 -10.69 0.31 -8.90
C ARG A 112 -11.92 -0.59 -8.93
N ASP A 113 -13.10 0.03 -8.93
CA ASP A 113 -14.36 -0.68 -9.16
C ASP A 113 -14.57 -0.96 -10.68
N PRO A 114 -15.45 -1.90 -11.04
CA PRO A 114 -15.80 -2.15 -12.44
C PRO A 114 -16.44 -0.94 -13.17
N ASN A 115 -16.95 0.04 -12.43
CA ASN A 115 -17.57 1.26 -12.97
C ASN A 115 -16.55 2.37 -13.25
N GLY A 116 -15.26 2.16 -12.90
CA GLY A 116 -14.19 3.12 -13.06
C GLY A 116 -13.98 4.09 -11.89
N THR A 117 -14.76 3.97 -10.81
CA THR A 117 -14.52 4.68 -9.55
C THR A 117 -13.28 4.12 -8.86
N VAL A 118 -12.54 4.97 -8.17
CA VAL A 118 -11.36 4.57 -7.40
C VAL A 118 -11.59 4.91 -5.94
N ASP A 119 -11.66 3.87 -5.11
CA ASP A 119 -11.65 4.01 -3.66
C ASP A 119 -10.21 4.03 -3.18
N THR A 120 -9.93 4.86 -2.18
CA THR A 120 -8.58 4.93 -1.60
C THR A 120 -8.63 4.90 -0.09
N VAL A 121 -7.60 4.32 0.52
CA VAL A 121 -7.37 4.36 1.95
C VAL A 121 -5.90 4.61 2.22
N ARG A 122 -5.60 5.47 3.20
CA ARG A 122 -4.22 5.78 3.58
C ARG A 122 -3.74 4.73 4.58
N VAL A 123 -2.57 4.16 4.32
CA VAL A 123 -1.99 3.08 5.13
C VAL A 123 -0.51 3.35 5.42
N THR A 124 0.01 2.84 6.54
CA THR A 124 1.46 2.83 6.79
C THR A 124 2.17 1.90 5.79
N PHE A 125 3.42 2.16 5.44
CA PHE A 125 4.20 1.27 4.56
C PHE A 125 4.19 -0.19 5.02
N SER A 126 4.32 -0.43 6.32
CA SER A 126 4.26 -1.76 6.94
C SER A 126 2.96 -2.52 6.68
N ALA A 127 1.82 -1.83 6.56
CA ALA A 127 0.52 -2.47 6.39
C ALA A 127 0.23 -2.85 4.93
N VAL A 128 0.95 -2.29 3.96
CA VAL A 128 0.59 -2.35 2.53
C VAL A 128 0.56 -3.77 2.00
N GLN A 129 1.68 -4.50 2.08
CA GLN A 129 1.74 -5.86 1.53
C GLN A 129 0.81 -6.82 2.29
N THR A 130 0.73 -6.67 3.62
CA THR A 130 -0.19 -7.47 4.45
C THR A 130 -1.64 -7.30 4.03
N LEU A 131 -2.11 -6.06 3.85
CA LEU A 131 -3.51 -5.80 3.47
C LEU A 131 -3.80 -6.32 2.07
N ILE A 132 -2.88 -6.10 1.14
CA ILE A 132 -3.00 -6.59 -0.23
C ILE A 132 -3.05 -8.12 -0.27
N SER A 133 -2.15 -8.80 0.45
CA SER A 133 -2.07 -10.27 0.46
C SER A 133 -3.19 -10.97 1.23
N LEU A 134 -3.81 -10.29 2.20
CA LEU A 134 -5.00 -10.78 2.91
C LEU A 134 -6.31 -10.46 2.18
N ASP A 135 -6.18 -9.89 0.97
CA ASP A 135 -7.24 -9.48 0.08
C ASP A 135 -8.24 -8.54 0.78
N ILE A 136 -7.96 -7.24 0.67
CA ILE A 136 -8.86 -6.14 1.10
C ILE A 136 -10.31 -6.36 0.63
N CYS A 137 -10.54 -7.16 -0.40
CA CYS A 137 -11.87 -7.58 -0.82
C CYS A 137 -12.72 -8.21 0.31
N SER A 138 -12.10 -8.77 1.36
CA SER A 138 -12.83 -9.38 2.48
C SER A 138 -13.33 -8.37 3.52
N ILE A 139 -12.62 -7.28 3.73
CA ILE A 139 -12.91 -6.25 4.76
C ILE A 139 -13.57 -5.02 4.12
N GLY A 140 -13.17 -4.67 2.90
CA GLY A 140 -13.64 -3.50 2.18
C GLY A 140 -13.00 -2.19 2.64
N PHE A 141 -12.85 -1.25 1.71
CA PHE A 141 -12.20 0.04 1.96
C PHE A 141 -12.92 0.87 3.03
N ALA A 142 -14.25 0.84 3.05
CA ALA A 142 -15.04 1.59 4.03
C ALA A 142 -14.79 1.15 5.47
N GLU A 143 -14.58 -0.14 5.71
CA GLU A 143 -14.26 -0.65 7.05
C GLU A 143 -12.82 -0.30 7.45
N ILE A 144 -11.86 -0.42 6.52
CA ILE A 144 -10.45 -0.01 6.78
C ILE A 144 -10.39 1.48 7.10
N GLN A 145 -11.11 2.33 6.35
CA GLN A 145 -11.19 3.77 6.61
C GLN A 145 -11.83 4.05 7.98
N SER A 146 -12.93 3.39 8.31
CA SER A 146 -13.59 3.51 9.62
C SER A 146 -12.65 3.14 10.79
N ILE A 147 -11.83 2.09 10.62
CA ILE A 147 -10.81 1.72 11.61
C ILE A 147 -9.72 2.80 11.70
N ALA A 148 -9.26 3.32 10.57
CA ALA A 148 -8.24 4.38 10.53
C ALA A 148 -8.71 5.65 11.27
N ASP A 149 -9.96 6.04 11.04
CA ASP A 149 -10.59 7.18 11.71
C ASP A 149 -10.74 6.94 13.22
N ALA A 150 -11.12 5.71 13.62
CA ALA A 150 -11.25 5.32 15.02
C ALA A 150 -9.92 5.23 15.78
N GLN A 151 -8.81 4.94 15.09
CA GLN A 151 -7.46 4.87 15.68
C GLN A 151 -6.90 6.25 16.05
N GLY A 152 -7.49 7.35 15.55
CA GLY A 152 -7.00 8.70 15.79
C GLY A 152 -5.64 8.99 15.13
N ASN A 153 -5.24 8.16 14.16
CA ASN A 153 -3.96 8.27 13.45
C ASN A 153 -4.10 9.11 12.17
N ASP A 154 -4.82 10.24 12.24
CA ASP A 154 -5.08 11.14 11.10
C ASP A 154 -5.64 10.43 9.85
N GLY A 155 -6.52 9.44 10.06
CA GLY A 155 -7.11 8.65 8.98
C GLY A 155 -6.15 7.67 8.30
N VAL A 156 -4.99 7.38 8.91
CA VAL A 156 -4.01 6.38 8.43
C VAL A 156 -4.22 5.04 9.14
N TYR A 157 -4.52 4.00 8.37
CA TYR A 157 -4.60 2.64 8.89
C TYR A 157 -3.20 2.04 9.09
N GLY A 158 -3.03 1.36 10.22
CA GLY A 158 -1.83 0.61 10.55
C GLY A 158 -1.20 1.15 11.82
N THR A 159 -0.33 0.34 12.43
CA THR A 159 0.43 0.79 13.58
C THR A 159 1.38 1.91 13.15
N PRO A 160 1.25 3.12 13.71
CA PRO A 160 2.22 4.17 13.44
C PRO A 160 3.61 3.65 13.81
N VAL A 161 4.63 4.07 13.07
CA VAL A 161 6.03 3.83 13.44
C VAL A 161 6.30 4.64 14.71
N SER A 162 5.91 4.06 15.84
CA SER A 162 6.01 4.74 17.11
C SER A 162 7.48 4.71 17.54
N THR A 163 8.09 5.89 17.60
CA THR A 163 9.33 6.10 18.38
C THR A 163 9.12 5.90 19.89
N GLN A 164 7.87 5.67 20.33
CA GLN A 164 7.54 5.29 21.70
C GLN A 164 7.05 3.84 21.73
N GLY A 165 7.72 3.00 22.52
CA GLY A 165 7.40 1.58 22.67
C GLY A 165 5.95 1.31 23.06
N PRO A 166 5.54 0.02 23.08
CA PRO A 166 4.15 -0.38 23.28
C PRO A 166 3.56 0.29 24.52
N GLN A 167 2.51 1.10 24.32
CA GLN A 167 1.79 1.71 25.42
C GLN A 167 1.17 0.60 26.28
N LYS A 168 1.59 0.53 27.54
CA LYS A 168 1.00 -0.38 28.53
C LYS A 168 -0.50 -0.12 28.59
N GLY A 169 -1.29 -1.20 28.46
CA GLY A 169 -2.74 -1.16 28.52
C GLY A 169 -3.24 -0.38 29.74
N CYS A 170 -4.20 0.51 29.51
CA CYS A 170 -4.85 1.28 30.56
C CYS A 170 -5.56 0.33 31.55
N PRO A 171 -5.65 0.70 32.84
CA PRO A 171 -6.40 -0.09 33.82
C PRO A 171 -7.85 -0.31 33.38
N ALA A 172 -8.30 -1.57 33.43
CA ALA A 172 -9.68 -1.91 33.11
C ALA A 172 -10.68 -1.13 33.99
N PRO A 173 -11.79 -0.60 33.43
CA PRO A 173 -12.81 0.09 34.20
C PRO A 173 -13.39 -0.79 35.31
N ARG A 174 -13.52 -0.25 36.53
CA ARG A 174 -14.10 -0.99 37.66
C ARG A 174 -15.60 -1.22 37.45
N LYS A 175 -16.01 -2.49 37.47
CA LYS A 175 -17.41 -2.92 37.44
C LYS A 175 -18.15 -2.35 38.67
N LYS A 176 -19.14 -1.48 38.45
CA LYS A 176 -20.10 -1.10 39.49
C LYS A 176 -21.17 -2.19 39.56
N LEU A 177 -21.20 -2.94 40.66
CA LEU A 177 -22.34 -3.76 41.03
C LEU A 177 -23.42 -2.81 41.59
N GLY A 178 -24.57 -2.76 40.92
CA GLY A 178 -25.74 -2.03 41.41
C GLY A 178 -26.28 -2.66 42.69
N ALA A 179 -26.69 -1.81 43.62
CA ALA A 179 -27.43 -2.18 44.82
C ALA A 179 -28.90 -2.46 44.50
#